data_AF-U1GNS9-F1
#
_entry.id   AF-U1GNS9-F1
#
_cell.length_a   1.000
_cell.length_b   1.000
_cell.length_c   1.000
_cell.angle_alpha   90.00
_cell.angle_beta   90.00
_cell.angle_gamma   90.00
#
_symmetry.space_group_name_H-M   'P 1'
#
loop_
_entity.id
_entity.type
_entity.pdbx_description
1 polymer ?
#
loop_
_entity_poly.entity_id
_entity_poly.type
_entity_poly.pdbx_seq_one_letter_code
_entity_poly.pdbx_strand_id
1 'polypeptide(L)' 'MTSVSPKKNHDPARVNEISEKLMENPELASLISELSTSADDASELVKGLLQASINAGLQAEMDAHFGL' A
#
# COMPACT_ATOMS: atom_id res chain seq x y z
N MET A 1 9.59 13.00 -21.47
CA MET A 1 9.31 11.59 -21.14
C MET A 1 10.18 11.20 -19.97
N THR A 2 9.63 11.12 -18.76
CA THR A 2 10.34 10.55 -17.62
C THR A 2 10.41 9.04 -17.84
N SER A 3 11.59 8.51 -18.11
CA SER A 3 11.83 7.07 -18.15
C SER A 3 11.58 6.52 -16.74
N VAL A 4 10.42 5.91 -16.54
CA VAL A 4 10.19 5.06 -15.37
C VAL A 4 11.10 3.85 -15.54
N SER A 5 12.16 3.79 -14.75
CA SER A 5 13.05 2.63 -14.74
C SER A 5 12.20 1.37 -14.48
N PRO A 6 12.45 0.25 -15.19
CA PRO A 6 11.79 -1.00 -14.84
C PRO A 6 12.10 -1.27 -13.38
N LYS A 7 11.08 -1.54 -12.55
CA LYS A 7 11.29 -2.03 -11.18
C LYS A 7 11.95 -3.41 -11.28
N LYS A 8 13.27 -3.41 -11.47
CA LYS A 8 14.09 -4.61 -11.46
C LYS A 8 14.11 -5.06 -10.00
N ASN A 9 13.70 -6.31 -9.80
CA ASN A 9 13.65 -7.05 -8.52
C ASN A 9 12.26 -7.00 -7.86
N HIS A 10 11.34 -7.81 -8.40
CA HIS A 10 10.36 -8.48 -7.55
C HIS A 10 11.16 -9.31 -6.54
N ASP A 11 11.30 -8.80 -5.32
CA ASP A 11 12.00 -9.45 -4.23
C ASP A 11 10.97 -10.00 -3.25
N PRO A 12 10.58 -11.28 -3.39
CA PRO A 12 9.58 -11.89 -2.51
C PRO A 12 10.06 -11.93 -1.06
N ALA A 13 11.38 -11.98 -0.80
CA ALA A 13 11.90 -11.95 0.57
C ALA A 13 11.64 -10.59 1.22
N ARG A 14 11.86 -9.49 0.48
CA ARG A 14 11.53 -8.14 0.96
C ARG A 14 10.04 -7.95 1.20
N VAL A 15 9.19 -8.50 0.33
CA VAL A 15 7.73 -8.47 0.53
C VAL A 15 7.36 -9.21 1.81
N ASN A 16 7.92 -10.40 2.04
CA ASN A 16 7.64 -11.19 3.23
C ASN A 16 8.10 -10.47 4.53
N GLU A 17 9.30 -9.90 4.53
CA GLU A 17 9.82 -9.14 5.69
C GLU A 17 8.92 -7.95 6.04
N ILE A 18 8.42 -7.22 5.04
CA ILE A 18 7.49 -6.11 5.25
C ILE A 18 6.15 -6.63 5.79
N SER A 19 5.63 -7.73 5.23
CA SER A 19 4.39 -8.37 5.72
C SER A 19 4.51 -8.79 7.18
N GLU A 20 5.63 -9.41 7.58
CA GLU A 20 5.89 -9.78 8.97
C GLU A 20 5.90 -8.56 9.90
N LYS A 21 6.62 -7.50 9.53
CA LYS A 21 6.65 -6.23 10.29
C LYS A 21 5.27 -5.57 10.42
N LEU A 22 4.43 -5.67 9.40
CA LEU A 22 3.05 -5.17 9.47
C LEU A 22 2.19 -6.01 10.43
N MET A 23 2.42 -7.33 10.48
CA MET A 23 1.73 -8.25 11.39
C MET A 23 2.20 -8.13 12.85
N GLU A 24 3.40 -7.61 13.11
CA GLU A 24 3.91 -7.36 14.47
C GLU A 24 3.09 -6.30 15.23
N ASN A 25 2.41 -5.38 14.53
CA ASN A 25 1.48 -4.44 15.15
C ASN A 25 0.06 -5.04 15.17
N PRO A 26 -0.53 -5.29 16.36
CA PRO A 26 -1.82 -5.96 16.47
C PRO A 26 -2.99 -5.18 15.86
N GLU A 27 -2.95 -3.84 15.88
CA GLU A 27 -3.99 -3.01 15.24
C GLU A 27 -3.89 -3.10 13.72
N LEU A 28 -2.68 -3.01 13.17
CA LEU A 28 -2.47 -3.16 11.72
C LEU A 28 -2.81 -4.58 11.25
N ALA A 29 -2.48 -5.60 12.05
CA ALA A 29 -2.83 -6.98 11.76
C ALA A 29 -4.35 -7.21 11.72
N SER A 30 -5.10 -6.59 12.64
CA SER A 30 -6.56 -6.61 12.63
C SER A 30 -7.11 -5.97 11.36
N LEU A 31 -6.64 -4.76 11.02
CA LEU A 31 -7.10 -4.05 9.83
C LEU A 31 -6.81 -4.80 8.52
N ILE A 32 -5.64 -5.44 8.42
CA ILE A 32 -5.30 -6.28 7.25
C ILE A 32 -6.21 -7.52 7.19
N SER A 33 -6.54 -8.11 8.33
CA SER A 33 -7.47 -9.24 8.41
C SER A 33 -8.88 -8.81 7.96
N GLU A 34 -9.39 -7.69 8.45
CA GLU A 34 -10.67 -7.11 8.03
C GLU A 34 -10.67 -6.81 6.53
N LEU A 35 -9.61 -6.17 6.00
CA LEU A 35 -9.44 -5.93 4.57
C LEU A 35 -9.50 -7.23 3.77
N SER A 36 -8.81 -8.28 4.22
CA SER A 36 -8.79 -9.59 3.56
C SER A 36 -10.18 -10.25 3.52
N THR A 37 -11.00 -10.05 4.55
CA THR A 37 -12.38 -10.56 4.59
C THR A 37 -13.38 -9.71 3.81
N SER A 38 -13.03 -8.46 3.53
CA SER A 38 -13.91 -7.50 2.84
C SER A 38 -13.79 -7.52 1.32
N ALA A 39 -12.77 -8.18 0.77
CA ALA A 39 -12.53 -8.30 -0.65
C ALA A 39 -12.85 -9.72 -1.14
N ASP A 40 -13.60 -9.82 -2.24
CA ASP A 40 -13.92 -11.11 -2.87
C ASP A 40 -12.71 -11.76 -3.58
N ASP A 41 -11.73 -10.96 -4.01
CA ASP A 41 -10.51 -11.42 -4.66
C ASP A 41 -9.29 -10.54 -4.30
N ALA A 42 -8.10 -11.14 -4.34
CA ALA A 42 -6.83 -10.47 -4.08
C ALA A 42 -6.61 -9.25 -5.01
N SER A 43 -7.13 -9.28 -6.23
CA SER A 43 -7.01 -8.18 -7.18
C SER A 43 -7.77 -6.94 -6.72
N GLU A 44 -8.96 -7.10 -6.13
CA GLU A 44 -9.75 -5.98 -5.60
C GLU A 44 -9.07 -5.37 -4.38
N LEU A 45 -8.51 -6.21 -3.51
CA LEU A 45 -7.71 -5.76 -2.37
C LEU A 45 -6.49 -4.94 -2.82
N VAL A 46 -5.73 -5.43 -3.81
CA VAL A 46 -4.55 -4.72 -4.33
C VAL A 46 -4.94 -3.40 -4.98
N LYS A 47 -6.02 -3.35 -5.77
CA LYS A 47 -6.52 -2.10 -6.37
C LYS A 47 -6.92 -1.09 -5.30
N GLY A 48 -7.66 -1.52 -4.27
CA GLY A 48 -8.09 -0.67 -3.17
C GLY A 48 -6.91 -0.05 -2.42
N LEU A 49 -5.89 -0.86 -2.08
CA LEU A 49 -4.68 -0.40 -1.41
C LEU A 49 -3.86 0.58 -2.27
N LEU A 50 -3.73 0.31 -3.56
CA LEU A 50 -3.04 1.20 -4.50
C LEU A 50 -3.77 2.55 -4.61
N GLN A 51 -5.09 2.55 -4.72
CA GLN A 51 -5.88 3.77 -4.79
C GLN A 51 -5.76 4.60 -3.50
N ALA A 52 -5.83 3.96 -2.33
CA ALA A 52 -5.63 4.62 -1.04
C ALA A 52 -4.24 5.24 -0.93
N SER A 53 -3.20 4.54 -1.38
CA SER A 53 -1.82 5.03 -1.38
C SER A 53 -1.64 6.24 -2.31
N ILE A 54 -2.26 6.23 -3.48
CA ILE A 54 -2.28 7.36 -4.41
C ILE A 54 -3.01 8.55 -3.78
N ASN A 55 -4.19 8.33 -3.19
CA ASN A 55 -4.97 9.38 -2.54
C ASN A 55 -4.18 10.03 -1.39
N ALA A 56 -3.51 9.22 -0.57
CA ALA A 56 -2.66 9.71 0.51
C ALA A 56 -1.47 10.54 0.00
N GLY A 57 -0.82 10.09 -1.07
CA GLY A 57 0.27 10.84 -1.71
C GLY A 57 -0.21 12.16 -2.32
N LEU A 58 -1.37 12.15 -2.99
CA LEU A 58 -1.98 13.35 -3.55
C LEU A 58 -2.41 14.33 -2.46
N GLN A 59 -2.98 13.85 -1.36
CA GLN A 59 -3.34 14.69 -0.22
C GLN A 59 -2.09 15.34 0.39
N ALA A 60 -1.03 14.56 0.61
CA ALA A 60 0.23 15.08 1.13
C ALA A 60 0.84 16.15 0.19
N GLU A 61 0.75 15.96 -1.12
CA GLU A 61 1.16 16.96 -2.11
C GLU A 61 0.28 18.21 -2.04
N MET A 62 -1.05 18.04 -1.92
CA MET A 62 -1.99 19.15 -1.78
C MET A 62 -1.73 19.95 -0.50
N ASP A 63 -1.50 19.28 0.63
CA ASP A 63 -1.18 19.93 1.90
C ASP A 63 0.17 20.66 1.82
N ALA A 64 1.18 20.07 1.17
CA ALA A 64 2.48 20.68 0.98
C ALA A 64 2.45 21.89 0.03
N HIS A 65 1.61 21.85 -1.01
CA HIS A 65 1.53 22.91 -2.03
C HIS A 65 0.51 24.00 -1.73
N PHE A 66 -0.55 23.69 -0.98
CA PHE A 66 -1.65 24.61 -0.70
C PHE A 66 -1.83 24.91 0.80
N GLY A 67 -1.06 24.27 1.69
CA GLY A 67 -0.90 24.68 3.08
C GLY A 67 -2.19 24.64 3.92
N LEU A 68 -3.03 23.62 3.71
CA LEU A 68 -4.21 23.37 4.55
C LEU A 68 -3.87 22.48 5.75
#